data_AF-A0A139BN77-F1
#
_entry.id   AF-A0A139BN77-F1
#
_cell.length_a   1.000
_cell.length_b   1.000
_cell.length_c   1.000
_cell.angle_alpha   90.00
_cell.angle_beta   90.00
_cell.angle_gamma   90.00
#
_symmetry.space_group_name_H-M   'P 1'
#
loop_
_entity.id
_entity.type
_entity.pdbx_description
1 polymer ?
#
loop_
_entity_poly.entity_id
_entity_poly.type
_entity_poly.pdbx_seq_one_letter_code
_entity_poly.pdbx_strand_id
1 'polypeptide(L)' 'AGLFLRANGFSSVYNVTHGFEGDLNDQHRRNSLNGWRFEGLPWEQC' A
#
# COMPACT_ATOMS: atom_id res chain seq x y z
N ALA A 1 -4.84 8.72 7.34
CA ALA A 1 -4.96 7.64 8.35
C ALA A 1 -3.79 7.63 9.35
N GLY A 2 -2.52 7.49 8.91
CA GLY A 2 -1.38 7.38 9.83
C GLY A 2 -1.24 8.52 10.87
N LEU A 3 -1.52 9.76 10.45
CA LEU A 3 -1.50 10.92 11.37
C LEU A 3 -2.54 10.82 12.50
N PHE A 4 -3.73 10.27 12.22
CA PHE A 4 -4.78 10.07 13.23
C PHE A 4 -4.38 8.99 14.23
N LEU A 5 -3.79 7.87 13.75
CA LEU A 5 -3.31 6.80 14.63
C LEU A 5 -2.21 7.32 15.57
N ARG A 6 -1.24 8.08 15.03
CA ARG A 6 -0.20 8.71 15.84
C ARG A 6 -0.79 9.67 16.90
N ALA A 7 -1.82 10.43 16.55
CA ALA A 7 -2.50 11.33 17.48
C ALA A 7 -3.28 10.61 18.59
N ASN A 8 -3.65 9.34 18.40
CA ASN A 8 -4.40 8.52 19.37
C ASN A 8 -3.50 7.55 20.15
N GLY A 9 -2.19 7.81 20.22
CA GLY A 9 -1.27 7.05 21.09
C GLY A 9 -0.72 5.76 20.49
N PHE A 10 -0.97 5.47 19.21
CA PHE A 10 -0.27 4.38 18.53
C PHE A 10 1.18 4.77 18.23
N SER A 11 2.12 4.05 18.84
CA SER A 11 3.57 4.33 18.74
C SER A 11 4.22 3.71 17.49
N SER A 12 3.74 2.56 17.05
CA SER A 12 4.32 1.78 15.94
C SER A 12 3.43 1.86 14.69
N VAL A 13 3.38 3.04 14.07
CA VAL A 13 2.61 3.27 12.84
C VAL A 13 3.54 3.23 11.63
N TYR A 14 3.28 2.30 10.72
CA TYR A 14 4.04 2.15 9.48
C TYR A 14 3.17 2.44 8.27
N ASN A 15 3.76 3.06 7.25
CA ASN A 15 3.13 3.27 5.96
C ASN A 15 3.75 2.33 4.93
N VAL A 16 2.92 1.62 4.18
CA VAL A 16 3.39 0.79 3.05
C VAL A 16 3.62 1.73 1.87
N THR A 17 4.88 1.96 1.51
CA THR A 17 5.31 3.01 0.56
C THR A 17 4.56 2.97 -0.78
N HIS A 18 4.33 1.78 -1.33
CA HIS A 18 3.65 1.59 -2.62
C HIS A 18 2.18 1.12 -2.46
N GLY A 19 1.69 1.04 -1.22
CA GLY A 19 0.37 0.51 -0.93
C GLY A 19 0.12 -0.89 -1.49
N PHE A 20 -1.14 -1.19 -1.78
CA PHE A 20 -1.55 -2.50 -2.28
C PHE A 20 -1.36 -2.66 -3.79
N GLU A 21 -1.81 -1.68 -4.59
CA GLU A 21 -1.79 -1.76 -6.05
C GLU A 21 -0.62 -1.01 -6.70
N GLY A 22 0.18 -0.26 -5.93
CA GLY A 22 1.27 0.51 -6.51
C GLY A 22 0.85 1.76 -7.28
N ASP A 23 1.84 2.33 -7.96
CA ASP A 23 1.75 3.52 -8.78
C ASP A 23 1.15 3.22 -10.16
N LEU A 24 0.72 4.29 -10.84
CA LEU A 24 0.23 4.22 -12.21
C LEU A 24 1.41 4.10 -13.18
N ASN A 25 1.31 3.16 -14.12
CA ASN A 25 2.21 3.11 -15.27
C ASN A 25 1.83 4.14 -16.35
N ASP A 26 2.62 4.21 -17.43
CA ASP A 26 2.40 5.11 -18.56
C ASP A 26 1.03 4.93 -19.24
N GLN A 27 0.41 3.75 -19.08
CA GLN A 27 -0.93 3.44 -19.58
C GLN A 27 -2.04 3.77 -18.56
N HIS A 28 -1.72 4.48 -17.48
CA HIS A 28 -2.62 4.80 -16.37
C HIS A 28 -3.24 3.55 -15.72
N ARG A 29 -2.46 2.47 -15.57
CA ARG A 29 -2.88 1.23 -14.89
C ARG A 29 -2.02 1.00 -13.64
N ARG A 30 -2.65 0.50 -12.58
CA ARG A 30 -1.96 0.04 -11.36
C ARG A 30 -1.58 -1.44 -11.47
N ASN A 31 -0.89 -1.95 -10.46
CA ASN A 31 -0.46 -3.34 -10.33
C ASN A 31 0.51 -3.80 -11.45
N SER A 32 1.45 -2.92 -11.82
CA SER A 32 2.39 -3.21 -12.90
C SER A 32 3.82 -2.70 -12.68
N LEU A 33 4.02 -1.81 -11.71
CA LEU A 33 5.34 -1.23 -11.40
C LEU A 33 5.83 -1.63 -10.00
N ASN A 34 4.94 -1.59 -9.02
CA ASN A 34 5.22 -1.82 -7.60
C ASN A 34 3.92 -2.13 -6.86
N GLY A 35 4.01 -2.32 -5.55
CA GLY A 35 2.87 -2.55 -4.67
C GLY A 35 2.74 -4.01 -4.25
N TRP A 36 2.07 -4.21 -3.13
CA TRP A 36 1.93 -5.52 -2.48
C TRP A 36 1.46 -6.63 -3.43
N ARG A 37 0.48 -6.32 -4.28
CA ARG A 37 -0.07 -7.26 -5.26
C ARG A 37 0.93 -7.60 -6.36
N PHE A 38 1.68 -6.61 -6.83
CA PHE A 38 2.68 -6.78 -7.88
C PHE A 38 3.89 -7.57 -7.40
N GLU A 39 4.31 -7.35 -6.15
CA GLU A 39 5.45 -8.04 -5.51
C GLU A 39 5.13 -9.51 -5.13
N GLY A 40 3.92 -10.00 -5.39
CA GLY A 40 3.55 -11.40 -5.16
C GLY A 40 3.40 -11.77 -3.67
N LEU A 41 3.24 -10.79 -2.80
CA LEU A 41 2.98 -11.02 -1.38
C LEU A 41 1.60 -11.68 -1.20
N PRO A 42 1.38 -12.50 -0.16
CA PRO A 42 0.13 -13.22 0.03
C PRO A 42 -1.05 -12.25 0.22
N TRP A 43 -2.11 -12.45 -0.55
CA TRP A 43 -3.39 -11.75 -0.44
C TRP A 43 -4.49 -12.57 -1.14
N GLU A 44 -5.75 -12.32 -0.78
CA GLU A 44 -6.93 -13.00 -1.34
C GLU A 44 -8.07 -11.99 -1.53
N GLN A 45 -8.94 -12.25 -2.51
CA GLN A 45 -10.21 -11.55 -2.70
C GLN A 45 -11.32 -12.59 -2.86
N CYS A 46 -12.23 -12.66 -1.88
CA CYS A 46 -13.39 -13.54 -1.88
C CYS A 46 -14.68 -12.78 -2.22
#